data_AF-A0AAU4AVZ2-F1
#
_entry.id   AF-A0AAU4AVZ2-F1
#
_cell.length_a   1.000
_cell.length_b   1.000
_cell.length_c   1.000
_cell.angle_alpha   90.00
_cell.angle_beta   90.00
_cell.angle_gamma   90.00
#
_symmetry.space_group_name_H-M   'P 1'
#
loop_
_entity.id
_entity.type
_entity.pdbx_description
1 polymer ?
#
loop_
_entity_poly.entity_id
_entity_poly.type
_entity_poly.pdbx_seq_one_letter_code
_entity_poly.pdbx_strand_id
1 'polypeptide(L)'
;MTAHTETGTATPAGEAQGRFWTPGEQVLWRYRGNGTDAVHIARPVTVVRDDPEVLAVWMAPNTPVVRPVIADGTPVHREPLATRYVKPRTTRVEKWWGAGVLKLARPGEPWSVWLFWDQEWRFRSWYVNLEEPLRRWSGGVDSEDHFLDISVHQDRSWRWLDEDEFAQAQADGLMSAALAARVRQAGLRAIGVIRAWGPPFSDHWQDWRPDPRWPVPALPADWDRPADGSGPLAHDGGEQRSDDPAAGRFEVRPARRSA
;
A
#
# COMPACT_ATOMS: atom_id res chain seq x y z
N MET A 1 35.84 -45.15 21.40
CA MET A 1 35.37 -43.78 21.71
C MET A 1 34.60 -43.28 20.51
N THR A 2 33.30 -43.13 20.70
CA THR A 2 32.27 -42.68 19.75
C THR A 2 32.51 -41.22 19.37
N ALA A 3 32.53 -40.91 18.07
CA ALA A 3 32.43 -39.56 17.55
C ALA A 3 31.13 -39.47 16.75
N HIS A 4 30.25 -38.59 17.22
CA HIS A 4 28.93 -38.31 16.66
C HIS A 4 29.06 -37.56 15.33
N THR A 5 28.34 -38.03 14.32
CA THR A 5 28.13 -37.29 13.07
C THR A 5 26.90 -36.41 13.27
N GLU A 6 27.09 -35.12 13.52
CA GLU A 6 26.02 -34.12 13.42
C GLU A 6 25.89 -33.68 11.96
N THR A 7 24.80 -34.12 11.33
CA THR A 7 24.28 -33.57 10.09
C THR A 7 23.82 -32.14 10.33
N GLY A 8 24.58 -31.17 9.85
CA GLY A 8 24.16 -29.78 9.75
C GLY A 8 22.98 -29.67 8.80
N THR A 9 21.81 -29.34 9.35
CA THR A 9 20.64 -28.92 8.57
C THR A 9 20.93 -27.58 7.90
N ALA A 10 21.07 -27.60 6.59
CA ALA A 10 21.08 -26.42 5.76
C ALA A 10 19.73 -25.69 5.84
N THR A 11 19.74 -24.45 6.33
CA THR A 11 18.62 -23.51 6.22
C THR A 11 18.31 -23.26 4.74
N PRO A 12 17.05 -23.39 4.28
CA PRO A 12 16.72 -23.08 2.90
C PRO A 12 16.61 -21.57 2.69
N ALA A 13 17.29 -21.13 1.62
CA ALA A 13 16.97 -20.05 0.69
C ALA A 13 16.41 -18.73 1.26
N GLY A 14 17.28 -17.72 1.33
CA GLY A 14 16.85 -16.32 1.32
C GLY A 14 16.10 -16.03 0.02
N GLU A 15 14.82 -15.71 0.16
CA GLU A 15 14.02 -15.07 -0.88
C GLU A 15 14.74 -13.79 -1.32
N ALA A 16 14.74 -13.54 -2.63
CA ALA A 16 15.48 -12.46 -3.27
C ALA A 16 15.13 -11.09 -2.66
N GLN A 17 15.89 -10.67 -1.65
CA GLN A 17 15.98 -9.28 -1.25
C GLN A 17 16.61 -8.53 -2.42
N GLY A 18 15.74 -8.02 -3.30
CA GLY A 18 16.15 -7.25 -4.46
C GLY A 18 17.16 -6.20 -4.06
N ARG A 19 18.23 -6.08 -4.84
CA ARG A 19 19.31 -5.09 -4.66
C ARG A 19 18.75 -3.74 -4.23
N PHE A 20 19.38 -3.11 -3.23
CA PHE A 20 19.09 -1.73 -2.86
C PHE A 20 19.42 -0.78 -4.00
N TRP A 21 18.52 0.15 -4.28
CA TRP A 21 18.72 1.22 -5.25
C TRP A 21 19.74 2.22 -4.72
N THR A 22 20.44 2.87 -5.65
CA THR A 22 21.43 3.88 -5.29
C THR A 22 20.77 5.26 -5.13
N PRO A 23 21.23 6.13 -4.22
CA PRO A 23 20.73 7.50 -4.14
C PRO A 23 20.84 8.22 -5.49
N GLY A 24 19.76 8.89 -5.91
CA GLY A 24 19.62 9.52 -7.23
C GLY A 24 18.98 8.64 -8.31
N GLU A 25 18.84 7.33 -8.07
CA GLU A 25 18.15 6.42 -8.99
C GLU A 25 16.65 6.76 -9.07
N GLN A 26 16.06 6.58 -10.25
CA GLN A 26 14.65 6.88 -10.50
C GLN A 26 13.85 5.58 -10.51
N VAL A 27 12.79 5.53 -9.70
CA VAL A 27 11.91 4.38 -9.57
C VAL A 27 10.45 4.82 -9.56
N LEU A 28 9.52 3.88 -9.68
CA LEU A 28 8.09 4.12 -9.53
C LEU A 28 7.62 3.77 -8.11
N TRP A 29 6.86 4.68 -7.51
CA TRP A 29 6.03 4.40 -6.35
C TRP A 29 4.58 4.26 -6.80
N ARG A 30 4.02 3.05 -6.76
CA ARG A 30 2.72 2.74 -7.34
C ARG A 30 1.70 2.26 -6.31
N TYR A 31 0.44 2.55 -6.58
CA TYR A 31 -0.69 1.92 -5.90
C TYR A 31 -1.60 1.26 -6.91
N ARG A 32 -2.01 0.03 -6.60
CA ARG A 32 -3.11 -0.63 -7.28
C ARG A 32 -4.43 0.04 -6.93
N GLY A 33 -5.42 -0.10 -7.80
CA GLY A 33 -6.78 0.33 -7.52
C GLY A 33 -7.40 -0.51 -6.41
N ASN A 34 -8.29 0.10 -5.63
CA ASN A 34 -9.01 -0.63 -4.59
C ASN A 34 -9.82 -1.78 -5.22
N GLY A 35 -9.58 -3.01 -4.77
CA GLY A 35 -10.29 -4.20 -5.27
C GLY A 35 -9.89 -4.64 -6.69
N THR A 36 -8.74 -4.20 -7.20
CA THR A 36 -8.21 -4.62 -8.51
C THR A 36 -6.69 -4.69 -8.52
N ASP A 37 -6.12 -5.55 -9.36
CA ASP A 37 -4.67 -5.61 -9.53
C ASP A 37 -4.10 -4.53 -10.46
N ALA A 38 -4.97 -3.76 -11.14
CA ALA A 38 -4.55 -2.70 -12.04
C ALA A 38 -3.94 -1.52 -11.29
N VAL A 39 -2.84 -0.96 -11.80
CA VAL A 39 -2.21 0.24 -11.23
C VAL A 39 -3.05 1.48 -11.52
N HIS A 40 -3.44 2.19 -10.47
CA HIS A 40 -4.23 3.43 -10.57
C HIS A 40 -3.41 4.69 -10.21
N ILE A 41 -2.34 4.53 -9.45
CA ILE A 41 -1.41 5.61 -9.12
C ILE A 41 0.00 5.15 -9.50
N ALA A 42 0.72 5.99 -10.23
CA ALA A 42 2.14 5.81 -10.50
C ALA A 42 2.85 7.14 -10.34
N ARG A 43 3.85 7.16 -9.47
CA ARG A 43 4.63 8.37 -9.15
C ARG A 43 6.10 8.07 -9.41
N PRO A 44 6.70 8.66 -10.45
CA PRO A 44 8.15 8.68 -10.60
C PRO A 44 8.77 9.40 -9.40
N VAL A 45 9.77 8.79 -8.78
CA VAL A 45 10.45 9.34 -7.61
C VAL A 45 11.96 9.11 -7.70
N THR A 46 12.72 9.97 -7.05
CA THR A 46 14.16 9.82 -6.92
C THR A 46 14.49 9.19 -5.57
N VAL A 47 15.29 8.13 -5.56
CA VAL A 47 15.74 7.45 -4.34
C VAL A 47 16.66 8.38 -3.55
N VAL A 48 16.33 8.59 -2.26
CA VAL A 48 17.12 9.37 -1.30
C VAL A 48 18.03 8.45 -0.49
N ARG A 49 17.47 7.35 0.02
CA ARG A 49 18.15 6.32 0.79
C ARG A 49 17.38 5.01 0.59
N ASP A 50 18.09 3.90 0.41
CA ASP A 50 17.49 2.57 0.34
C ASP A 50 18.44 1.58 0.98
N ASP A 51 18.05 1.06 2.14
CA ASP A 51 18.81 0.10 2.93
C ASP A 51 17.86 -0.75 3.81
N PRO A 52 18.38 -1.67 4.66
CA PRO A 52 17.51 -2.53 5.46
C PRO A 52 16.56 -1.80 6.43
N GLU A 53 16.80 -0.53 6.74
CA GLU A 53 16.02 0.22 7.73
C GLU A 53 14.93 1.07 7.08
N VAL A 54 15.20 1.62 5.89
CA VAL A 54 14.31 2.58 5.24
C VAL A 54 14.50 2.65 3.73
N LEU A 55 13.37 2.73 3.03
CA LEU A 55 13.29 3.30 1.68
C LEU A 55 12.78 4.74 1.81
N ALA A 56 13.64 5.69 1.51
CA ALA A 56 13.32 7.12 1.42
C ALA A 56 13.36 7.55 -0.04
N VAL A 57 12.28 8.20 -0.52
CA VAL A 57 12.17 8.68 -1.90
C VAL A 57 11.60 10.09 -1.96
N TRP A 58 12.04 10.85 -2.96
CA TRP A 58 11.61 12.22 -3.23
C TRP A 58 10.74 12.29 -4.47
N MET A 59 9.51 12.78 -4.31
CA MET A 59 8.64 13.16 -5.42
C MET A 59 8.76 14.68 -5.63
N ALA A 60 9.45 15.08 -6.69
CA ALA A 60 9.70 16.49 -6.99
C ALA A 60 8.40 17.23 -7.41
N PRO A 61 8.32 18.55 -7.19
CA PRO A 61 7.30 19.39 -7.82
C PRO A 61 7.24 19.18 -9.34
N ASN A 62 6.07 19.30 -9.95
CA ASN A 62 5.84 19.18 -11.39
C ASN A 62 6.10 17.79 -12.01
N THR A 63 6.41 16.78 -11.20
CA THR A 63 6.57 15.39 -11.68
C THR A 63 5.29 14.94 -12.41
N PRO A 64 5.37 14.38 -13.62
CA PRO A 64 4.22 13.75 -14.27
C PRO A 64 3.83 12.49 -13.49
N VAL A 65 2.64 12.50 -12.92
CA VAL A 65 2.09 11.40 -12.12
C VAL A 65 0.81 10.87 -12.75
N VAL A 66 0.55 9.60 -12.53
CA VAL A 66 -0.73 8.97 -12.85
C VAL A 66 -1.62 9.03 -11.61
N ARG A 67 -2.89 9.39 -11.80
CA ARG A 67 -3.91 9.37 -10.77
C ARG A 67 -5.21 8.72 -11.26
N PRO A 68 -6.01 8.14 -10.36
CA PRO A 68 -7.36 7.73 -10.68
C PRO A 68 -8.26 8.94 -10.87
N VAL A 69 -9.18 8.83 -11.83
CA VAL A 69 -10.34 9.70 -12.03
C VAL A 69 -11.58 8.82 -12.22
N ILE A 70 -12.76 9.35 -11.97
CA ILE A 70 -13.99 8.68 -12.42
C ILE A 70 -13.96 8.56 -13.94
N ALA A 71 -14.58 7.53 -14.51
CA ALA A 71 -14.56 7.27 -15.96
C ALA A 71 -15.06 8.45 -16.82
N ASP A 72 -15.90 9.33 -16.26
CA ASP A 72 -16.36 10.57 -16.89
C ASP A 72 -15.36 11.75 -16.80
N GLY A 73 -14.20 11.53 -16.16
CA GLY A 73 -13.14 12.52 -15.94
C GLY A 73 -13.26 13.29 -14.63
N THR A 74 -14.30 13.06 -13.82
CA THR A 74 -14.48 13.73 -12.52
C THR A 74 -13.34 13.36 -11.56
N PRO A 75 -12.71 14.35 -10.88
CA PRO A 75 -11.75 14.04 -9.81
C PRO A 75 -12.39 13.22 -8.70
N VAL A 76 -11.73 12.15 -8.25
CA VAL A 76 -12.28 11.20 -7.26
C VAL A 76 -12.82 11.89 -6.00
N HIS A 77 -12.07 12.85 -5.45
CA HIS A 77 -12.47 13.59 -4.23
C HIS A 77 -13.71 14.48 -4.42
N ARG A 78 -14.14 14.75 -5.66
CA ARG A 78 -15.37 15.51 -5.96
C ARG A 78 -16.59 14.61 -6.16
N GLU A 79 -16.39 13.31 -6.34
CA GLU A 79 -17.50 12.35 -6.39
C GLU A 79 -18.08 12.19 -4.97
N PRO A 80 -19.41 12.21 -4.80
CA PRO A 80 -20.05 11.92 -3.52
C PRO A 80 -19.58 10.59 -2.92
N LEU A 81 -19.37 10.57 -1.60
CA LEU A 81 -18.79 9.41 -0.90
C LEU A 81 -19.53 8.10 -1.20
N ALA A 82 -20.88 8.13 -1.20
CA ALA A 82 -21.74 6.98 -1.44
C ALA A 82 -21.54 6.28 -2.81
N THR A 83 -20.88 6.94 -3.76
CA THR A 83 -20.62 6.41 -5.11
C THR A 83 -19.13 6.44 -5.48
N ARG A 84 -18.27 7.02 -4.63
CA ARG A 84 -16.85 7.31 -4.90
C ARG A 84 -16.01 6.06 -5.17
N TYR A 85 -16.33 4.94 -4.53
CA TYR A 85 -15.55 3.71 -4.66
C TYR A 85 -16.21 2.59 -5.47
N VAL A 86 -17.45 2.81 -5.94
CA VAL A 86 -18.18 1.85 -6.79
C VAL A 86 -18.30 2.30 -8.24
N LYS A 87 -18.22 3.62 -8.50
CA LYS A 87 -18.23 4.11 -9.88
C LYS A 87 -16.97 3.66 -10.64
N PRO A 88 -17.10 3.29 -11.93
CA PRO A 88 -15.95 2.95 -12.76
C PRO A 88 -14.91 4.07 -12.79
N ARG A 89 -13.64 3.68 -12.71
CA ARG A 89 -12.48 4.59 -12.75
C ARG A 89 -11.68 4.39 -14.02
N THR A 90 -10.93 5.41 -14.38
CA THR A 90 -9.82 5.34 -15.34
C THR A 90 -8.64 6.13 -14.78
N THR A 91 -7.54 6.20 -15.50
CA THR A 91 -6.35 6.94 -15.09
C THR A 91 -6.13 8.19 -15.95
N ARG A 92 -5.48 9.17 -15.36
CA ARG A 92 -5.04 10.39 -16.05
C ARG A 92 -3.63 10.75 -15.64
N VAL A 93 -2.84 11.20 -16.62
CA VAL A 93 -1.53 11.81 -16.37
C VAL A 93 -1.72 13.31 -16.11
N GLU A 94 -1.14 13.78 -15.02
CA GLU A 94 -1.07 15.20 -14.68
C GLU A 94 0.23 15.54 -13.96
N LYS A 95 0.55 16.83 -13.82
CA LYS A 95 1.71 17.24 -13.04
C LYS A 95 1.38 17.30 -11.56
N TRP A 96 2.28 16.80 -10.71
CA TRP A 96 2.20 17.00 -9.27
C TRP A 96 2.20 18.50 -8.96
N TRP A 97 1.13 18.97 -8.33
CA TRP A 97 0.96 20.36 -7.94
C TRP A 97 1.44 20.61 -6.51
N GLY A 98 2.05 21.77 -6.29
CA GLY A 98 2.53 22.19 -4.98
C GLY A 98 3.99 21.81 -4.72
N ALA A 99 4.38 21.84 -3.45
CA ALA A 99 5.70 21.43 -2.99
C ALA A 99 5.92 19.92 -3.20
N GLY A 100 7.17 19.49 -3.25
CA GLY A 100 7.49 18.07 -3.35
C GLY A 100 7.23 17.34 -2.03
N VAL A 101 7.24 16.01 -2.09
CA VAL A 101 6.93 15.14 -0.96
C VAL A 101 8.07 14.16 -0.77
N LEU A 102 8.59 14.08 0.46
CA LEU A 102 9.51 13.02 0.86
C LEU A 102 8.67 11.88 1.45
N LYS A 103 8.88 10.66 0.99
CA LYS A 103 8.20 9.47 1.49
C LYS A 103 9.20 8.53 2.12
N LEU A 104 8.86 8.00 3.29
CA LEU A 104 9.68 7.10 4.08
C LEU A 104 8.88 5.82 4.33
N ALA A 105 9.42 4.66 4.00
CA ALA A 105 8.82 3.38 4.34
C ALA A 105 9.87 2.47 4.95
N ARG A 106 9.54 1.87 6.09
CA ARG A 106 10.41 0.83 6.68
C ARG A 106 9.98 -0.52 6.10
N PRO A 107 10.93 -1.39 5.70
CA PRO A 107 10.59 -2.67 5.10
C PRO A 107 9.64 -3.50 5.98
N GLY A 108 8.54 -3.96 5.40
CA GLY A 108 7.54 -4.79 6.08
C GLY A 108 6.52 -4.04 6.95
N GLU A 109 6.69 -2.73 7.19
CA GLU A 109 5.68 -1.94 7.90
C GLU A 109 4.47 -1.68 6.99
N PRO A 110 3.22 -1.87 7.48
CA PRO A 110 1.99 -1.60 6.73
C PRO A 110 1.60 -0.12 6.78
N TRP A 111 2.59 0.76 6.67
CA TRP A 111 2.42 2.19 6.47
C TRP A 111 3.70 2.80 5.92
N SER A 112 3.56 3.92 5.22
CA SER A 112 4.66 4.85 4.96
C SER A 112 4.38 6.20 5.63
N VAL A 113 5.43 6.98 5.87
CA VAL A 113 5.34 8.32 6.44
C VAL A 113 5.81 9.33 5.40
N TRP A 114 4.92 10.25 5.03
CA TRP A 114 5.20 11.30 4.05
C TRP A 114 5.37 12.63 4.75
N LEU A 115 6.31 13.43 4.28
CA LEU A 115 6.60 14.75 4.81
C LEU A 115 6.13 15.80 3.82
N PHE A 116 5.39 16.78 4.34
CA PHE A 116 4.86 17.89 3.57
C PHE A 116 5.45 19.21 4.05
N TRP A 117 5.85 20.03 3.07
CA TRP A 117 6.26 21.42 3.26
C TRP A 117 5.36 22.33 2.40
N ASP A 118 5.44 23.64 2.62
CA ASP A 118 5.04 24.59 1.58
C ASP A 118 6.18 24.87 0.59
N GLN A 119 5.93 25.79 -0.35
CA GLN A 119 6.88 26.15 -1.40
C GLN A 119 8.14 26.85 -0.86
N GLU A 120 8.08 27.42 0.36
CA GLU A 120 9.21 28.05 1.04
C GLU A 120 9.94 27.09 1.99
N TRP A 121 9.70 25.77 1.89
CA TRP A 121 10.28 24.75 2.76
C TRP A 121 9.93 24.91 4.25
N ARG A 122 8.80 25.56 4.58
CA ARG A 122 8.26 25.50 5.94
C ARG A 122 7.53 24.18 6.13
N PHE A 123 8.01 23.38 7.08
CA PHE A 123 7.45 22.07 7.35
C PHE A 123 6.01 22.17 7.89
N ARG A 124 5.11 21.35 7.33
CA ARG A 124 3.67 21.39 7.64
C ARG A 124 3.27 20.23 8.55
N SER A 125 3.56 19.01 8.13
CA SER A 125 3.16 17.81 8.86
C SER A 125 3.86 16.56 8.33
N TRP A 126 3.88 15.53 9.17
CA TRP A 126 3.98 14.16 8.70
C TRP A 126 2.59 13.61 8.41
N TYR A 127 2.51 12.70 7.46
CA TYR A 127 1.31 11.98 7.06
C TYR A 127 1.61 10.50 7.05
N VAL A 128 0.97 9.73 7.92
CA VAL A 128 1.07 8.27 7.92
C VAL A 128 0.03 7.73 6.96
N ASN A 129 0.48 7.16 5.85
CA ASN A 129 -0.35 6.48 4.85
C ASN A 129 -0.48 5.00 5.23
N LEU A 130 -1.63 4.54 5.73
CA LEU A 130 -1.80 3.12 6.02
C LEU A 130 -2.00 2.36 4.70
N GLU A 131 -1.22 1.30 4.50
CA GLU A 131 -1.13 0.64 3.19
C GLU A 131 -0.61 -0.79 3.32
N GLU A 132 -0.68 -1.56 2.24
CA GLU A 132 0.05 -2.83 2.20
C GLU A 132 1.56 -2.59 2.31
N PRO A 133 2.31 -3.42 3.05
CA PRO A 133 3.77 -3.36 3.04
C PRO A 133 4.29 -3.35 1.59
N LEU A 134 5.18 -2.41 1.29
CA LEU A 134 5.66 -2.17 -0.06
C LEU A 134 6.28 -3.44 -0.67
N ARG A 135 5.81 -3.83 -1.85
CA ARG A 135 6.38 -4.92 -2.64
C ARG A 135 7.35 -4.37 -3.67
N ARG A 136 8.62 -4.78 -3.59
CA ARG A 136 9.68 -4.35 -4.52
C ARG A 136 9.61 -5.13 -5.83
N TRP A 137 9.90 -4.47 -6.94
CA TRP A 137 10.06 -5.06 -8.28
C TRP A 137 11.11 -4.27 -9.07
N SER A 138 11.49 -4.72 -10.28
CA SER A 138 12.59 -4.07 -11.02
C SER A 138 12.37 -2.58 -11.33
N GLY A 139 11.12 -2.13 -11.44
CA GLY A 139 10.76 -0.74 -11.71
C GLY A 139 10.46 0.11 -10.48
N GLY A 140 10.47 -0.45 -9.26
CA GLY A 140 10.20 0.29 -8.03
C GLY A 140 9.42 -0.48 -6.99
N VAL A 141 8.40 0.16 -6.41
CA VAL A 141 7.57 -0.40 -5.34
C VAL A 141 6.09 -0.28 -5.64
N ASP A 142 5.34 -1.32 -5.29
CA ASP A 142 3.89 -1.40 -5.40
C ASP A 142 3.27 -1.58 -4.02
N SER A 143 2.12 -0.95 -3.81
CA SER A 143 1.29 -1.09 -2.63
C SER A 143 -0.20 -1.01 -3.00
N GLU A 144 -1.06 -1.10 -1.99
CA GLU A 144 -2.48 -0.79 -2.04
C GLU A 144 -2.83 0.05 -0.82
N ASP A 145 -3.56 1.13 -1.06
CA ASP A 145 -3.93 2.10 -0.04
C ASP A 145 -5.07 1.56 0.84
N HIS A 146 -4.98 1.79 2.15
CA HIS A 146 -5.98 1.31 3.12
C HIS A 146 -6.93 2.40 3.62
N PHE A 147 -7.04 3.53 2.92
CA PHE A 147 -7.96 4.66 3.14
C PHE A 147 -7.75 5.46 4.43
N LEU A 148 -7.48 4.79 5.55
CA LEU A 148 -7.37 5.43 6.85
C LEU A 148 -5.96 5.98 7.05
N ASP A 149 -5.85 7.26 7.41
CA ASP A 149 -4.57 7.94 7.53
C ASP A 149 -4.41 8.70 8.85
N ILE A 150 -3.18 9.14 9.14
CA ILE A 150 -2.89 9.94 10.34
C ILE A 150 -2.08 11.18 9.97
N SER A 151 -2.57 12.37 10.32
CA SER A 151 -1.77 13.59 10.28
C SER A 151 -1.06 13.79 11.62
N VAL A 152 0.23 14.12 11.57
CA VAL A 152 1.05 14.41 12.76
C VAL A 152 1.71 15.78 12.60
N HIS A 153 1.61 16.61 13.64
CA HIS A 153 2.14 17.97 13.65
C HIS A 153 3.43 18.08 14.48
N GLN A 154 4.15 19.20 14.32
CA GLN A 154 5.44 19.44 15.00
C GLN A 154 5.33 19.50 16.53
N ASP A 155 4.17 19.89 17.06
CA ASP A 155 3.86 19.86 18.49
C ASP A 155 3.51 18.45 19.01
N ARG A 156 3.69 17.42 18.17
CA ARG A 156 3.39 16.01 18.40
C ARG A 156 1.90 15.68 18.53
N SER A 157 1.03 16.66 18.29
CA SER A 157 -0.40 16.38 18.13
C SER A 157 -0.64 15.56 16.87
N TRP A 158 -1.64 14.69 16.91
CA TRP A 158 -2.03 13.88 15.76
C TRP A 158 -3.54 13.71 15.71
N ARG A 159 -4.06 13.41 14.52
CA ARG A 159 -5.46 13.08 14.29
C ARG A 159 -5.60 12.04 13.19
N TRP A 160 -6.64 11.23 13.29
CA TRP A 160 -7.10 10.42 12.17
C TRP A 160 -7.60 11.31 11.03
N LEU A 161 -7.45 10.80 9.83
CA LEU A 161 -7.99 11.34 8.58
C LEU A 161 -8.77 10.24 7.88
N ASP A 162 -9.75 10.66 7.08
CA ASP A 162 -10.47 9.80 6.13
C ASP A 162 -11.15 8.57 6.80
N GLU A 163 -11.60 8.75 8.05
CA GLU A 163 -12.38 7.76 8.79
C GLU A 163 -13.71 7.41 8.10
N ASP A 164 -14.31 8.39 7.41
CA ASP A 164 -15.52 8.25 6.60
C ASP A 164 -15.27 7.48 5.31
N GLU A 165 -14.16 7.76 4.62
CA GLU A 165 -13.69 7.00 3.46
C GLU A 165 -13.43 5.53 3.81
N PHE A 166 -12.73 5.29 4.92
CA PHE A 166 -12.47 3.95 5.44
C PHE A 166 -13.77 3.20 5.80
N ALA A 167 -14.75 3.89 6.40
CA ALA A 167 -16.06 3.30 6.69
C ALA A 167 -16.83 2.99 5.41
N GLN A 168 -16.80 3.88 4.41
CA GLN A 168 -17.45 3.67 3.13
C GLN A 168 -16.83 2.50 2.35
N ALA A 169 -15.51 2.38 2.33
CA ALA A 169 -14.82 1.25 1.69
C ALA A 169 -15.23 -0.10 2.27
N GLN A 170 -15.50 -0.17 3.58
CA GLN A 170 -16.07 -1.37 4.23
C GLN A 170 -17.51 -1.61 3.77
N ALA A 171 -18.35 -0.57 3.70
CA ALA A 171 -19.73 -0.67 3.25
C ALA A 171 -19.84 -1.12 1.78
N ASP A 172 -18.92 -0.66 0.94
CA ASP A 172 -18.85 -0.98 -0.50
C ASP A 172 -18.20 -2.36 -0.77
N GLY A 173 -17.78 -3.08 0.27
CA GLY A 173 -17.20 -4.42 0.16
C GLY A 173 -15.74 -4.47 -0.32
N LEU A 174 -15.07 -3.32 -0.43
CA LEU A 174 -13.64 -3.23 -0.79
C LEU A 174 -12.72 -3.67 0.35
N MET A 175 -13.24 -3.73 1.58
CA MET A 175 -12.49 -4.15 2.74
C MET A 175 -13.27 -5.14 3.59
N SER A 176 -12.78 -6.38 3.66
CA SER A 176 -13.34 -7.37 4.60
C SER A 176 -13.17 -6.92 6.05
N ALA A 177 -14.04 -7.38 6.94
CA ALA A 177 -13.94 -7.09 8.37
C ALA A 177 -12.56 -7.47 8.96
N ALA A 178 -11.97 -8.58 8.49
CA ALA A 178 -10.65 -9.02 8.89
C ALA A 178 -9.54 -8.07 8.42
N LEU A 179 -9.61 -7.58 7.17
CA LEU A 179 -8.66 -6.59 6.67
C LEU A 179 -8.81 -5.26 7.42
N ALA A 180 -10.04 -4.79 7.63
CA ALA A 180 -10.31 -3.57 8.39
C ALA A 180 -9.80 -3.64 9.83
N ALA A 181 -9.89 -4.80 10.49
CA ALA A 181 -9.29 -5.01 11.80
C ALA A 181 -7.76 -4.90 11.74
N ARG A 182 -7.10 -5.48 10.73
CA ARG A 182 -5.64 -5.36 10.54
C ARG A 182 -5.19 -3.92 10.30
N VAL A 183 -5.93 -3.15 9.50
CA VAL A 183 -5.66 -1.73 9.24
C VAL A 183 -5.76 -0.92 10.53
N ARG A 184 -6.82 -1.11 11.33
CA ARG A 184 -6.95 -0.46 12.64
C ARG A 184 -5.78 -0.82 13.56
N GLN A 185 -5.37 -2.08 13.60
CA GLN A 185 -4.20 -2.51 14.39
C GLN A 185 -2.90 -1.88 13.88
N ALA A 186 -2.71 -1.73 12.57
CA ALA A 186 -1.57 -1.02 11.99
C ALA A 186 -1.54 0.44 12.44
N GLY A 187 -2.66 1.15 12.33
CA GLY A 187 -2.76 2.53 12.78
C GLY A 187 -2.54 2.70 14.29
N LEU A 188 -3.02 1.77 15.12
CA LEU A 188 -2.71 1.78 16.56
C LEU A 188 -1.21 1.59 16.85
N ARG A 189 -0.52 0.74 16.07
CA ARG A 189 0.95 0.61 16.16
C ARG A 189 1.66 1.90 15.75
N ALA A 190 1.24 2.53 14.64
CA ALA A 190 1.77 3.82 14.20
C ALA A 190 1.58 4.90 15.27
N ILE A 191 0.41 4.97 15.91
CA ILE A 191 0.15 5.87 17.05
C ILE A 191 1.07 5.57 18.24
N GLY A 192 1.38 4.30 18.50
CA GLY A 192 2.38 3.91 19.49
C GLY A 192 3.74 4.54 19.21
N VAL A 193 4.20 4.49 17.95
CA VAL A 193 5.45 5.13 17.51
C VAL A 193 5.38 6.65 17.64
N ILE A 194 4.28 7.28 17.23
CA ILE A 194 4.06 8.73 17.36
C ILE A 194 4.13 9.17 18.82
N ARG A 195 3.45 8.45 19.73
CA ARG A 195 3.44 8.75 21.18
C ARG A 195 4.81 8.59 21.81
N ALA A 196 5.58 7.59 21.40
CA ALA A 196 6.96 7.40 21.81
C ALA A 196 7.92 8.42 21.17
N TRP A 197 7.44 9.19 20.20
CA TRP A 197 8.25 10.06 19.34
C TRP A 197 9.43 9.31 18.70
N GLY A 198 9.16 8.10 18.20
CA GLY A 198 10.17 7.25 17.57
C GLY A 198 10.38 7.57 16.08
N PRO A 199 11.28 6.82 15.41
CA PRO A 199 11.51 6.94 13.97
C PRO A 199 10.24 6.74 13.14
N PRO A 200 10.02 7.51 12.06
CA PRO A 200 10.91 8.55 11.54
C PRO A 200 10.68 9.95 12.14
N PHE A 201 9.75 10.11 13.08
CA PHE A 201 9.36 11.42 13.65
C PHE A 201 10.49 12.06 14.48
N SER A 202 11.39 11.25 15.05
CA SER A 202 12.60 11.69 15.76
C SER A 202 13.79 12.03 14.87
N ASP A 203 13.77 11.67 13.58
CA ASP A 203 15.00 11.51 12.79
C ASP A 203 15.37 12.74 11.96
N HIS A 204 14.75 13.89 12.24
CA HIS A 204 15.06 15.17 11.62
C HIS A 204 14.86 15.24 10.10
N TRP A 205 14.05 14.34 9.51
CA TRP A 205 13.72 14.36 8.08
C TRP A 205 13.03 15.65 7.62
N GLN A 206 12.39 16.41 8.51
CA GLN A 206 11.83 17.73 8.20
C GLN A 206 12.87 18.76 7.73
N ASP A 207 14.14 18.55 8.09
CA ASP A 207 15.28 19.40 7.77
C ASP A 207 15.96 18.99 6.45
N TRP A 208 15.62 17.81 5.92
CA TRP A 208 16.19 17.28 4.68
C TRP A 208 15.82 18.12 3.45
N ARG A 209 16.73 18.20 2.46
CA ARG A 209 16.51 18.88 1.17
C ARG A 209 17.03 18.01 0.01
N PRO A 210 16.39 18.02 -1.18
CA PRO A 210 16.85 17.29 -2.35
C PRO A 210 18.15 17.89 -2.89
N ASP A 211 18.98 17.05 -3.50
CA ASP A 211 20.11 17.53 -4.30
C ASP A 211 19.57 18.39 -5.45
N PRO A 212 19.97 19.66 -5.59
CA PRO A 212 19.45 20.55 -6.64
C PRO A 212 19.81 20.09 -8.05
N ARG A 213 20.72 19.13 -8.20
CA ARG A 213 21.10 18.55 -9.49
C ARG A 213 20.19 17.40 -9.91
N TRP A 214 19.34 16.87 -9.03
CA TRP A 214 18.42 15.81 -9.40
C TRP A 214 17.36 16.35 -10.37
N PRO A 215 17.21 15.73 -11.56
CA PRO A 215 16.16 16.13 -12.49
C PRO A 215 14.78 15.73 -11.94
N VAL A 216 13.74 16.37 -12.46
CA VAL A 216 12.37 15.86 -12.31
C VAL A 216 12.29 14.52 -13.07
N PRO A 217 11.96 13.39 -12.43
CA PRO A 217 11.90 12.10 -13.10
C PRO A 217 10.77 12.07 -14.14
N ALA A 218 11.02 11.42 -15.28
CA ALA A 218 10.01 11.23 -16.31
C ALA A 218 9.06 10.09 -15.92
N LEU A 219 7.82 10.13 -16.42
CA LEU A 219 6.91 8.99 -16.36
C LEU A 219 7.27 8.01 -17.48
N PRO A 220 7.67 6.75 -17.18
CA PRO A 220 7.92 5.74 -18.21
C PRO A 220 6.66 5.48 -19.03
N ALA A 221 6.82 5.19 -20.32
CA ALA A 221 5.68 4.90 -21.21
C ALA A 221 4.93 3.62 -20.80
N ASP A 222 5.63 2.69 -20.16
CA ASP A 222 5.20 1.40 -19.64
C ASP A 222 4.96 1.43 -18.11
N TRP A 223 4.54 2.58 -17.57
CA TRP A 223 4.33 2.77 -16.13
C TRP A 223 3.34 1.78 -15.49
N ASP A 224 2.43 1.22 -16.29
CA ASP A 224 1.39 0.27 -15.91
C ASP A 224 1.81 -1.20 -16.10
N ARG A 225 3.05 -1.47 -16.54
CA ARG A 225 3.51 -2.85 -16.74
C ARG A 225 3.39 -3.66 -15.43
N PRO A 226 3.00 -4.95 -15.50
CA PRO A 226 2.99 -5.82 -14.33
C PRO A 226 4.36 -5.86 -13.63
N ALA A 227 4.34 -5.95 -12.31
CA ALA A 227 5.55 -6.13 -11.52
C ALA A 227 6.22 -7.47 -11.85
N ASP A 228 7.55 -7.51 -11.88
CA ASP A 228 8.24 -8.79 -12.12
C ASP A 228 7.88 -9.79 -11.00
N GLY A 229 7.54 -11.02 -11.38
CA GLY A 229 7.10 -12.05 -10.44
C GLY A 229 5.63 -11.94 -10.02
N SER A 230 4.85 -10.98 -10.54
CA SER A 230 3.38 -11.03 -10.48
C SER A 230 2.84 -12.05 -11.47
N GLY A 231 3.03 -13.35 -11.17
CA GLY A 231 2.22 -14.39 -11.78
C GLY A 231 0.74 -14.18 -11.40
N PRO A 232 -0.22 -14.71 -12.17
CA PRO A 232 -1.62 -14.66 -11.78
C PRO A 232 -1.76 -15.29 -10.39
N LEU A 233 -2.24 -14.50 -9.41
CA LEU A 233 -2.64 -15.03 -8.11
C LEU A 233 -3.71 -16.09 -8.38
N ALA A 234 -3.43 -17.33 -8.00
CA ALA A 234 -4.46 -18.37 -8.02
C ALA A 234 -5.59 -17.87 -7.12
N HIS A 235 -6.77 -17.63 -7.71
CA HIS A 235 -7.98 -17.52 -6.93
C HIS A 235 -8.10 -18.81 -6.13
N ASP A 236 -8.05 -18.70 -4.81
CA ASP A 236 -8.32 -19.82 -3.91
C ASP A 236 -9.82 -20.12 -4.00
N GLY A 237 -10.20 -20.77 -5.11
CA GLY A 237 -11.46 -21.44 -5.28
C GLY A 237 -11.45 -22.65 -4.38
N GLY A 238 -11.68 -22.42 -3.09
CA GLY A 238 -11.94 -23.47 -2.12
C GLY A 238 -13.21 -24.21 -2.53
N GLU A 239 -13.06 -25.25 -3.36
CA GLU A 239 -13.99 -26.37 -3.40
C GLU A 239 -14.02 -26.97 -2.00
N GLN A 240 -15.04 -26.61 -1.22
CA GLN A 240 -15.44 -27.36 -0.04
C GLN A 240 -15.83 -28.76 -0.51
N ARG A 241 -14.88 -29.70 -0.39
CA ARG A 241 -15.22 -31.12 -0.28
C ARG A 241 -15.98 -31.30 1.03
N SER A 242 -17.29 -31.51 0.91
CA SER A 242 -18.13 -31.95 2.01
C SER A 242 -17.81 -33.42 2.30
N ASP A 243 -16.95 -33.67 3.29
CA ASP A 243 -16.91 -34.97 3.96
C ASP A 243 -18.03 -34.99 5.02
N ASP A 244 -19.21 -35.44 4.61
CA ASP A 244 -20.32 -35.74 5.50
C ASP A 244 -20.54 -37.26 5.57
N PRO A 245 -20.11 -37.96 6.65
CA PRO A 245 -20.33 -39.38 6.82
C PRO A 245 -21.58 -39.63 7.66
N ALA A 246 -22.78 -39.32 7.14
CA ALA A 246 -24.03 -39.69 7.80
C ALA A 246 -25.25 -39.74 6.86
N ALA A 247 -25.21 -40.53 5.78
CA ALA A 247 -26.41 -40.93 5.04
C ALA A 247 -26.83 -42.38 5.39
N GLY A 248 -27.32 -42.55 6.61
CA GLY A 248 -28.05 -43.74 7.04
C GLY A 248 -29.48 -43.71 6.51
N ARG A 249 -29.76 -44.63 5.57
CA ARG A 249 -31.06 -45.15 5.13
C ARG A 249 -32.26 -44.82 6.03
N PHE A 250 -33.28 -44.16 5.47
CA PHE A 250 -34.69 -44.52 5.71
C PHE A 250 -35.52 -44.24 4.45
N GLU A 251 -35.97 -45.34 3.83
CA GLU A 251 -37.00 -45.33 2.80
C GLU A 251 -38.36 -44.97 3.42
N VAL A 252 -39.12 -44.08 2.77
CA VAL A 252 -40.56 -43.98 2.96
C VAL A 252 -41.23 -44.18 1.60
N ARG A 253 -41.90 -45.32 1.45
CA ARG A 253 -42.73 -45.66 0.28
C ARG A 253 -44.05 -44.85 0.30
N PRO A 254 -44.57 -44.40 -0.84
CA PRO A 254 -45.94 -43.91 -0.96
C PRO A 254 -46.88 -45.00 -1.52
N ALA A 255 -48.08 -45.10 -0.96
CA ALA A 255 -49.28 -45.74 -1.52
C ALA A 255 -50.42 -45.47 -0.53
N ARG A 256 -51.68 -45.13 -0.87
CA ARG A 256 -52.47 -45.04 -2.11
C ARG A 256 -53.67 -44.14 -1.79
N ARG A 257 -54.27 -43.53 -2.82
CA ARG A 257 -55.65 -43.01 -2.74
C ARG A 257 -56.66 -44.15 -2.94
N SER A 258 -57.79 -44.07 -2.24
CA SER A 258 -59.18 -44.17 -2.74
C SER A 258 -60.13 -44.84 -1.74
N ALA A 259 -61.04 -44.06 -1.15
CA ALA A 259 -62.51 -44.18 -1.18
C ALA A 259 -63.10 -43.00 -0.38
#